data_AF-A0A2M7ZD15-F1
#
_entry.id   AF-A0A2M7ZD15-F1
#
_cell.length_a   1.000
_cell.length_b   1.000
_cell.length_c   1.000
_cell.angle_alpha   90.00
_cell.angle_beta   90.00
_cell.angle_gamma   90.00
#
_symmetry.space_group_name_H-M   'P 1'
#
loop_
_entity.id
_entity.type
_entity.pdbx_description
1 polymer ?
#
loop_
_entity_poly.entity_id
_entity_poly.type
_entity_poly.pdbx_seq_one_letter_code
_entity_poly.pdbx_strand_id
1 'polypeptide(L)'
;MKKTQTFLLFLFAYQILFSQTNDTVKYQWPVTPFNSPQALAATFCEFRNTLSSDHFHNAVDIPKADGSPVYPCLDGIVYYIDNTSGSNSYVRIRSLIDGKWKHLTYLHMIPSPSLLVEQEVKKGETIIGTVYPGQGHDHLIERQLVTSPSGSGTAMNN
;
A
#
# COMPACT_ATOMS: atom_id res chain seq x y z
N MET A 1 -9.76 46.04 -16.40
CA MET A 1 -10.10 45.45 -15.09
C MET A 1 -10.83 44.11 -15.20
N LYS A 2 -11.95 43.99 -15.95
CA LYS A 2 -12.73 42.73 -16.03
C LYS A 2 -11.94 41.51 -16.56
N LYS A 3 -11.12 41.67 -17.62
CA LYS A 3 -10.33 40.56 -18.20
C LYS A 3 -9.27 39.98 -17.25
N THR A 4 -8.65 40.84 -16.43
CA THR A 4 -7.64 40.44 -15.45
C THR A 4 -8.26 39.67 -14.27
N GLN A 5 -9.46 40.07 -13.83
CA GLN A 5 -10.22 39.33 -12.81
C GLN A 5 -10.66 37.95 -13.32
N THR A 6 -11.10 37.82 -14.56
CA THR A 6 -11.46 36.52 -15.15
C THR A 6 -10.26 35.58 -15.26
N PHE A 7 -9.09 36.10 -15.64
CA PHE A 7 -7.86 35.31 -15.72
C PHE A 7 -7.39 34.81 -14.33
N LEU A 8 -7.47 35.67 -13.31
CA LEU A 8 -7.13 35.30 -11.93
C LEU A 8 -8.10 34.26 -11.35
N LEU A 9 -9.40 34.35 -11.66
CA LEU A 9 -10.40 33.34 -11.29
C LEU A 9 -10.13 31.98 -11.94
N PHE A 10 -9.71 31.96 -13.21
CA PHE A 10 -9.30 30.73 -13.89
C PHE A 10 -8.04 30.12 -13.29
N LEU A 11 -7.04 30.94 -12.94
CA LEU A 11 -5.83 30.46 -12.25
C LEU A 11 -6.15 29.87 -10.87
N PHE A 12 -7.04 30.52 -10.11
CA PHE A 12 -7.43 30.05 -8.78
C PHE A 12 -8.24 28.75 -8.85
N ALA A 13 -9.18 28.63 -9.81
CA ALA A 13 -9.92 27.40 -10.05
C ALA A 13 -9.03 26.25 -10.53
N TYR A 14 -8.01 26.53 -11.37
CA TYR A 14 -7.01 25.54 -11.78
C TYR A 14 -6.27 24.96 -10.56
N GLN A 15 -5.76 25.80 -9.66
CA GLN A 15 -5.06 25.34 -8.46
C GLN A 15 -5.94 24.48 -7.54
N ILE A 16 -7.23 24.77 -7.44
CA ILE A 16 -8.17 23.98 -6.63
C ILE A 16 -8.46 22.61 -7.27
N LEU A 17 -8.57 22.54 -8.60
CA LEU A 17 -8.82 21.29 -9.32
C LEU A 17 -7.63 20.31 -9.28
N PHE A 18 -6.39 20.80 -9.20
CA PHE A 18 -5.19 19.96 -9.04
C PHE A 18 -4.81 19.71 -7.57
N SER A 19 -5.58 20.20 -6.61
CA SER A 19 -5.33 20.00 -5.18
C SER A 19 -5.93 18.69 -4.62
N GLN A 20 -6.51 17.83 -5.46
CA GLN A 20 -7.03 16.53 -5.04
C GLN A 20 -5.86 15.53 -4.85
N THR A 21 -5.46 15.35 -3.58
CA THR A 21 -4.60 14.27 -3.05
C THR A 21 -3.30 13.96 -3.83
N ASN A 22 -2.24 14.68 -3.46
CA ASN A 22 -0.88 14.67 -4.04
C ASN A 22 -0.01 13.42 -3.73
N ASP A 23 -0.60 12.24 -3.59
CA ASP A 23 0.20 11.02 -3.48
C ASP A 23 0.27 10.39 -4.87
N THR A 24 1.34 10.64 -5.61
CA THR A 24 1.52 10.11 -6.99
C THR A 24 2.56 8.99 -7.02
N VAL A 25 2.91 8.44 -5.86
CA VAL A 25 3.97 7.46 -5.71
C VAL A 25 3.62 6.21 -6.50
N LYS A 26 4.43 5.93 -7.53
CA LYS A 26 4.35 4.68 -8.29
C LYS A 26 5.29 3.66 -7.67
N TYR A 27 4.81 2.43 -7.60
CA TYR A 27 5.51 1.30 -7.01
C TYR A 27 5.20 0.05 -7.81
N GLN A 28 6.02 -0.98 -7.64
CA GLN A 28 5.80 -2.26 -8.28
C GLN A 28 4.82 -3.11 -7.47
N TRP A 29 4.23 -4.14 -8.07
CA TRP A 29 3.41 -5.09 -7.31
C TRP A 29 4.22 -5.88 -6.29
N PRO A 30 3.58 -6.32 -5.19
CA PRO A 30 4.26 -7.09 -4.13
C PRO A 30 4.57 -8.53 -4.56
N VAL A 31 4.05 -8.96 -5.71
CA VAL A 31 4.23 -10.29 -6.29
C VAL A 31 4.57 -10.20 -7.77
N THR A 32 5.25 -11.23 -8.30
CA THR A 32 5.59 -11.29 -9.73
C THR A 32 4.35 -11.52 -10.62
N PRO A 33 4.30 -10.99 -11.85
CA PRO A 33 5.23 -10.04 -12.45
C PRO A 33 5.07 -8.61 -11.90
N PHE A 34 6.18 -8.00 -11.50
CA PHE A 34 6.17 -6.77 -10.70
C PHE A 34 5.64 -5.51 -11.43
N ASN A 35 5.86 -5.42 -12.73
CA ASN A 35 5.60 -4.21 -13.52
C ASN A 35 4.56 -4.44 -14.64
N SER A 36 3.70 -5.44 -14.47
CA SER A 36 2.62 -5.73 -15.40
C SER A 36 1.27 -5.51 -14.70
N PRO A 37 0.17 -5.24 -15.43
CA PRO A 37 -1.16 -5.27 -14.84
C PRO A 37 -1.40 -6.59 -14.12
N GLN A 38 -1.94 -6.52 -12.91
CA GLN A 38 -2.37 -7.67 -12.13
C GLN A 38 -3.89 -7.79 -12.23
N ALA A 39 -4.39 -9.03 -12.23
CA ALA A 39 -5.79 -9.25 -11.87
C ALA A 39 -5.98 -8.85 -10.40
N LEU A 40 -7.16 -8.37 -10.03
CA LEU A 40 -7.50 -8.07 -8.65
C LEU A 40 -8.64 -8.99 -8.22
N ALA A 41 -8.49 -9.64 -7.07
CA ALA A 41 -9.58 -10.40 -6.44
C ALA A 41 -10.51 -9.50 -5.60
N ALA A 42 -10.02 -8.32 -5.24
CA ALA A 42 -10.75 -7.33 -4.47
C ALA A 42 -10.23 -5.93 -4.75
N THR A 43 -11.10 -4.94 -4.58
CA THR A 43 -10.75 -3.52 -4.74
C THR A 43 -10.93 -2.73 -3.46
N PHE A 44 -10.27 -1.57 -3.38
CA PHE A 44 -10.43 -0.65 -2.26
C PHE A 44 -11.86 -0.12 -2.21
N CYS A 45 -12.44 -0.04 -1.01
CA CYS A 45 -13.83 0.30 -0.75
C CYS A 45 -14.87 -0.65 -1.36
N GLU A 46 -14.49 -1.86 -1.76
CA GLU A 46 -15.46 -2.91 -2.07
C GLU A 46 -16.25 -3.27 -0.81
N PHE A 47 -17.58 -3.26 -0.91
CA PHE A 47 -18.45 -3.70 0.17
C PHE A 47 -18.43 -5.23 0.29
N ARG A 48 -18.24 -5.75 1.50
CA ARG A 48 -18.22 -7.19 1.79
C ARG A 48 -19.14 -7.53 2.95
N ASN A 49 -20.01 -8.52 2.73
CA ASN A 49 -20.89 -9.14 3.72
C ASN A 49 -20.47 -10.60 4.05
N THR A 50 -19.18 -10.91 3.86
CA THR A 50 -18.64 -12.28 3.91
C THR A 50 -18.13 -12.69 5.29
N LEU A 51 -18.20 -11.81 6.29
CA LEU A 51 -17.78 -12.05 7.68
C LEU A 51 -18.98 -11.92 8.65
N SER A 52 -18.71 -11.90 9.96
CA SER A 52 -19.73 -11.68 11.00
C SER A 52 -20.33 -10.27 11.00
N SER A 53 -19.77 -9.33 10.22
CA SER A 53 -20.28 -7.99 10.03
C SER A 53 -19.91 -7.44 8.65
N ASP A 54 -20.80 -6.60 8.12
CA ASP A 54 -20.54 -5.80 6.93
C ASP A 54 -19.31 -4.90 7.13
N HIS A 55 -18.44 -4.84 6.13
CA HIS A 55 -17.30 -3.95 6.13
C HIS A 55 -16.93 -3.49 4.72
N PHE A 56 -16.15 -2.41 4.64
CA PHE A 56 -15.52 -1.98 3.41
C PHE A 56 -14.07 -2.46 3.39
N HIS A 57 -13.69 -3.05 2.25
CA HIS A 57 -12.34 -3.50 2.02
C HIS A 57 -11.37 -2.32 1.98
N ASN A 58 -10.29 -2.35 2.77
CA ASN A 58 -9.35 -1.23 2.91
C ASN A 58 -8.05 -1.43 2.13
N ALA A 59 -8.05 -2.31 1.13
CA ALA A 59 -6.87 -2.71 0.35
C ALA A 59 -7.24 -3.06 -1.09
N VAL A 60 -6.23 -3.52 -1.83
CA VAL A 60 -6.43 -4.36 -3.01
C VAL A 60 -5.92 -5.77 -2.71
N ASP A 61 -6.63 -6.77 -3.21
CA ASP A 61 -6.21 -8.17 -3.10
C ASP A 61 -5.58 -8.59 -4.43
N ILE A 62 -4.28 -8.87 -4.41
CA ILE A 62 -3.53 -9.32 -5.59
C ILE A 62 -3.45 -10.86 -5.57
N PRO A 63 -4.15 -11.57 -6.47
CA PRO A 63 -4.17 -13.02 -6.48
C PRO A 63 -2.78 -13.60 -6.71
N LYS A 64 -2.39 -14.52 -5.84
CA LYS A 64 -1.13 -15.25 -5.97
C LYS A 64 -1.24 -16.53 -5.16
N ALA A 65 -0.72 -17.63 -5.70
CA ALA A 65 -0.80 -18.93 -5.04
C ALA A 65 -0.18 -18.90 -3.63
N ASP A 66 -0.76 -19.64 -2.71
CA ASP A 66 -0.23 -19.83 -1.36
C ASP A 66 1.25 -20.21 -1.38
N GLY A 67 2.01 -19.71 -0.39
CA GLY A 67 3.46 -19.92 -0.30
C GLY A 67 4.27 -19.13 -1.32
N SER A 68 3.64 -18.40 -2.25
CA SER A 68 4.38 -17.54 -3.17
C SER A 68 5.10 -16.42 -2.42
N PRO A 69 6.33 -16.06 -2.83
CA PRO A 69 7.09 -15.01 -2.18
C PRO A 69 6.43 -13.65 -2.38
N VAL A 70 6.45 -12.85 -1.32
CA VAL A 70 6.02 -11.46 -1.30
C VAL A 70 7.23 -10.54 -1.12
N TYR A 71 7.25 -9.47 -1.87
CA TYR A 71 8.33 -8.49 -1.96
C TYR A 71 7.81 -7.11 -1.61
N PRO A 72 8.66 -6.21 -1.10
CA PRO A 72 8.26 -4.85 -0.88
C PRO A 72 8.03 -4.15 -2.23
N CYS A 73 7.00 -3.33 -2.31
CA CYS A 73 6.65 -2.54 -3.50
C CYS A 73 7.62 -1.36 -3.72
N LEU A 74 8.26 -0.90 -2.64
CA LEU A 74 9.22 0.20 -2.60
C LEU A 74 10.42 -0.21 -1.75
N ASP A 75 11.59 0.34 -2.05
CA ASP A 75 12.73 0.24 -1.14
C ASP A 75 12.38 0.94 0.17
N GLY A 76 12.76 0.36 1.30
CA GLY A 76 12.34 0.92 2.57
C GLY A 76 12.88 0.18 3.78
N ILE A 77 12.23 0.44 4.90
CA ILE A 77 12.60 -0.07 6.22
C ILE A 77 11.40 -0.82 6.80
N VAL A 78 11.65 -2.00 7.36
CA VAL A 78 10.63 -2.75 8.10
C VAL A 78 10.20 -1.95 9.31
N TYR A 79 8.96 -1.48 9.31
CA TYR A 79 8.40 -0.70 10.39
C TYR A 79 7.77 -1.58 11.47
N TYR A 80 7.08 -2.65 11.06
CA TYR A 80 6.38 -3.53 11.97
C TYR A 80 6.21 -4.93 11.38
N ILE A 81 6.24 -5.94 12.23
CA ILE A 81 5.99 -7.34 11.89
C ILE A 81 4.95 -7.88 12.88
N ASP A 82 3.85 -8.41 12.36
CA ASP A 82 2.94 -9.28 13.10
C ASP A 82 3.07 -10.71 12.54
N ASN A 83 3.58 -11.63 13.35
CA ASN A 83 3.70 -13.04 13.03
C ASN A 83 2.86 -13.94 13.96
N THR A 84 1.91 -13.37 14.72
CA THR A 84 1.10 -14.10 15.71
C THR A 84 -0.38 -14.13 15.38
N SER A 85 -0.85 -13.25 14.48
CA SER A 85 -2.25 -13.17 14.04
C SER A 85 -2.69 -14.23 13.01
N GLY A 86 -1.89 -15.29 12.81
CA GLY A 86 -2.23 -16.40 11.91
C GLY A 86 -2.45 -15.92 10.47
N SER A 87 -3.60 -16.23 9.87
CA SER A 87 -3.91 -15.78 8.51
C SER A 87 -4.01 -14.25 8.39
N ASN A 88 -4.07 -13.50 9.48
CA ASN A 88 -4.04 -12.03 9.50
C ASN A 88 -2.67 -11.46 9.86
N SER A 89 -1.61 -12.27 9.84
CA SER A 89 -0.24 -11.79 9.99
C SER A 89 0.17 -10.89 8.82
N TYR A 90 1.05 -9.93 9.10
CA TYR A 90 1.46 -8.91 8.14
C TYR A 90 2.85 -8.34 8.41
N VAL A 91 3.41 -7.75 7.37
CA VAL A 91 4.57 -6.86 7.45
C VAL A 91 4.15 -5.46 7.05
N ARG A 92 4.65 -4.43 7.74
CA ARG A 92 4.54 -3.04 7.30
C ARG A 92 5.92 -2.49 6.98
N ILE A 93 6.07 -1.95 5.78
CA ILE A 93 7.28 -1.26 5.33
C ILE A 93 6.99 0.23 5.28
N ARG A 94 7.93 1.05 5.75
CA ARG A 94 7.95 2.50 5.52
C ARG A 94 9.04 2.86 4.52
N SER A 95 8.71 3.72 3.57
CA SER A 95 9.63 4.19 2.52
C SER A 95 9.70 5.71 2.57
N LEU A 96 10.91 6.28 2.48
CA LEU A 96 11.09 7.72 2.43
C LEU A 96 10.97 8.21 0.98
N ILE A 97 9.97 9.03 0.68
CA ILE A 97 9.68 9.60 -0.63
C ILE A 97 9.64 11.12 -0.49
N ASP A 98 10.59 11.82 -1.11
CA ASP A 98 10.66 13.29 -1.11
C ASP A 98 10.50 13.93 0.28
N GLY A 99 11.16 13.34 1.29
CA GLY A 99 11.12 13.83 2.67
C GLY A 99 9.86 13.46 3.47
N LYS A 100 8.97 12.65 2.90
CA LYS A 100 7.76 12.12 3.57
C LYS A 100 7.78 10.59 3.60
N TRP A 101 7.03 10.01 4.52
CA TRP A 101 6.98 8.57 4.74
C TRP A 101 5.74 7.94 4.12
N LYS A 102 5.96 6.96 3.25
CA LYS A 102 4.93 6.10 2.66
C LYS A 102 4.88 4.79 3.43
N HIS A 103 3.70 4.39 3.89
CA HIS A 103 3.53 3.12 4.61
C HIS A 103 2.70 2.16 3.76
N LEU A 104 3.27 0.99 3.47
CA LEU A 104 2.60 -0.11 2.77
C LEU A 104 2.55 -1.32 3.71
N THR A 105 1.37 -1.92 3.85
CA THR A 105 1.14 -3.11 4.68
C THR A 105 0.75 -4.28 3.80
N TYR A 106 1.44 -5.40 3.98
CA TYR A 106 1.30 -6.64 3.23
C TYR A 106 0.68 -7.65 4.19
N LEU A 107 -0.63 -7.86 4.07
CA LEU A 107 -1.45 -8.70 4.95
C LEU A 107 -1.71 -10.05 4.29
N HIS A 108 -2.15 -11.02 5.09
CA HIS A 108 -2.41 -12.39 4.66
C HIS A 108 -1.14 -13.11 4.22
N MET A 109 -0.07 -12.91 5.00
CA MET A 109 1.22 -13.53 4.76
C MET A 109 1.82 -14.16 6.02
N ILE A 110 2.75 -15.09 5.79
CA ILE A 110 3.71 -15.55 6.79
C ILE A 110 4.96 -14.67 6.65
N PRO A 111 5.27 -13.76 7.60
CA PRO A 111 6.48 -12.97 7.56
C PRO A 111 7.73 -13.85 7.53
N SER A 112 8.77 -13.42 6.81
CA SER A 112 10.04 -14.14 6.78
C SER A 112 10.65 -14.19 8.19
N PRO A 113 11.07 -15.37 8.70
CA PRO A 113 11.58 -15.52 10.06
C PRO A 113 12.93 -14.81 10.29
N SER A 114 13.65 -14.49 9.22
CA SER A 114 14.89 -13.71 9.28
C SER A 114 14.69 -12.20 9.18
N LEU A 115 13.45 -11.74 8.99
CA LEU A 115 13.12 -10.33 8.84
C LEU A 115 13.11 -9.66 10.22
N LEU A 116 13.76 -8.51 10.35
CA LEU A 116 13.83 -7.74 11.59
C LEU A 116 13.18 -6.37 11.41
N VAL A 117 12.58 -5.84 12.48
CA VAL A 117 12.15 -4.43 12.53
C VAL A 117 13.38 -3.53 12.43
N GLU A 118 13.25 -2.40 11.75
CA GLU A 118 14.31 -1.47 11.34
C GLU A 118 15.30 -2.02 10.29
N GLN A 119 15.08 -3.22 9.76
CA GLN A 119 15.88 -3.75 8.65
C GLN A 119 15.56 -3.01 7.33
N GLU A 120 16.61 -2.67 6.56
CA GLU A 120 16.45 -2.22 5.18
C GLU A 120 16.03 -3.37 4.25
N VAL A 121 15.10 -3.09 3.35
CA VAL A 121 14.59 -4.05 2.36
C VAL A 121 14.57 -3.40 0.98
N LYS A 122 14.84 -4.21 -0.04
CA LYS A 122 14.89 -3.78 -1.43
C LYS A 122 13.73 -4.37 -2.22
N LYS A 123 13.07 -3.51 -2.99
CA LYS A 123 11.93 -3.86 -3.83
C LYS A 123 12.35 -4.92 -4.86
N GLY A 124 11.60 -6.01 -4.93
CA GLY A 124 11.78 -7.06 -5.95
C GLY A 124 12.98 -7.98 -5.69
N GLU A 125 13.74 -7.70 -4.63
CA GLU A 125 14.90 -8.48 -4.22
C GLU A 125 14.64 -9.15 -2.87
N THR A 126 14.26 -8.38 -1.85
CA THR A 126 14.06 -8.90 -0.50
C THR A 126 12.70 -9.60 -0.38
N ILE A 127 12.71 -10.88 -0.01
CA ILE A 127 11.49 -11.62 0.34
C ILE A 127 11.12 -11.24 1.78
N ILE A 128 10.01 -10.54 1.95
CA ILE A 128 9.50 -10.11 3.26
C ILE A 128 8.56 -11.16 3.89
N GLY A 129 8.09 -12.13 3.10
CA GLY A 129 7.24 -13.20 3.55
C GLY A 129 6.71 -14.03 2.39
N THR A 130 5.72 -14.86 2.68
CA THR A 130 5.00 -15.66 1.67
C THR A 130 3.50 -15.57 1.88
N VAL A 131 2.70 -15.70 0.82
CA VAL A 131 1.23 -15.74 0.91
C VAL A 131 0.80 -16.84 1.86
N TYR A 132 -0.08 -16.50 2.82
CA TYR A 132 -0.51 -17.42 3.85
C TYR A 132 -1.39 -18.55 3.28
N PRO A 133 -1.20 -19.81 3.69
CA PRO A 133 -2.01 -20.93 3.21
C PRO A 133 -3.53 -20.74 3.39
N GLY A 134 -4.29 -20.97 2.33
CA GLY A 134 -5.74 -20.81 2.27
C GLY A 134 -6.21 -19.38 1.96
N GLN A 135 -5.31 -18.42 1.73
CA GLN A 135 -5.69 -17.05 1.39
C GLN A 135 -5.67 -16.81 -0.13
N GLY A 136 -4.67 -17.32 -0.85
CA GLY A 136 -4.59 -17.20 -2.32
C GLY A 136 -4.37 -15.78 -2.86
N HIS A 137 -3.99 -14.82 -2.02
CA HIS A 137 -3.69 -13.45 -2.42
C HIS A 137 -2.80 -12.74 -1.39
N ASP A 138 -2.18 -11.62 -1.80
CA ASP A 138 -1.61 -10.61 -0.90
C ASP A 138 -2.62 -9.45 -0.74
N HIS A 139 -2.90 -9.06 0.50
CA HIS A 139 -3.80 -7.93 0.84
C HIS A 139 -2.96 -6.69 1.10
N LEU A 140 -2.84 -5.85 0.07
CA LEU A 140 -1.95 -4.68 0.08
C LEU A 140 -2.72 -3.42 0.50
N ILE A 141 -2.44 -2.94 1.72
CA ILE A 141 -2.97 -1.67 2.21
C ILE A 141 -1.98 -0.55 1.93
N GLU A 142 -2.38 0.37 1.06
CA GLU A 142 -1.68 1.63 0.82
C GLU A 142 -2.22 2.73 1.73
N ARG A 143 -1.32 3.61 2.21
CA ARG A 143 -1.65 4.80 3.01
C ARG A 143 -1.01 6.05 2.43
N GLN A 144 -1.63 7.20 2.69
CA GLN A 144 -1.11 8.51 2.32
C GLN A 144 0.29 8.76 2.90
N LEU A 145 1.10 9.52 2.15
CA LEU A 145 2.33 10.12 2.66
C LEU A 145 2.10 10.92 3.94
N VAL A 146 2.99 10.74 4.93
CA VAL A 146 2.99 11.48 6.20
C VAL A 146 4.36 12.08 6.51
N THR A 147 4.42 13.06 7.40
CA THR A 147 5.68 13.74 7.76
C THR A 147 6.48 13.00 8.84
N SER A 148 5.84 12.11 9.61
CA SER A 148 6.51 11.35 10.68
C SER A 148 6.78 9.90 10.25
N PRO A 149 7.98 9.34 10.53
CA PRO A 149 8.30 7.93 10.27
C PRO A 149 7.47 6.94 11.09
N SER A 150 6.83 7.40 12.17
CA SER A 150 5.93 6.61 13.00
C SER A 150 4.45 6.91 12.73
N GLY A 151 4.16 7.93 11.92
CA GLY A 151 2.80 8.22 11.50
C GLY A 151 2.33 7.20 10.47
N SER A 152 1.03 6.98 10.36
CA SER A 152 0.44 6.28 9.21
C SER A 152 -0.71 7.12 8.67
N GLY A 153 -0.67 7.45 7.39
CA GLY A 153 -1.73 8.21 6.74
C GLY A 153 -3.04 7.43 6.63
N THR A 154 -4.08 8.09 6.13
CA THR A 154 -5.36 7.45 5.79
C THR A 154 -5.15 6.40 4.71
N ALA A 155 -5.85 5.27 4.80
CA ALA A 155 -5.83 4.23 3.78
C ALA A 155 -6.39 4.75 2.46
N MET A 156 -5.77 4.36 1.36
CA MET A 156 -6.10 4.81 0.01
C MET A 156 -5.66 3.76 -1.03
N ASN A 157 -5.99 3.98 -2.29
CA ASN A 157 -5.42 3.26 -3.43
C ASN A 157 -5.29 4.23 -4.63
N ASN A 158 -4.13 4.25 -5.29
CA ASN A 158 -3.71 5.22 -6.32
C ASN A 158 -3.41 4.63 -7.71
#